data_AF-T0MTS0-F1
#
_entry.id   AF-T0MTS0-F1
#
_cell.length_a   1.000
_cell.length_b   1.000
_cell.length_c   1.000
_cell.angle_alpha   90.00
_cell.angle_beta   90.00
_cell.angle_gamma   90.00
#
_symmetry.space_group_name_H-M   'P 1'
#
loop_
_entity.id
_entity.type
_entity.pdbx_description
1 polymer ?
#
loop_
_entity_poly.entity_id
_entity_poly.type
_entity_poly.pdbx_seq_one_letter_code
_entity_poly.pdbx_strand_id
1 'polypeptide(L)'
;MVDMRDVVIDKVTINIGVGESGEKLEKAKSVIKLLTSGNPTITKARRTSREFGIRQDQPIGVKVTLKGEEMDRLPESSTLGKKQQVPQLLIL
;
A
#
# COMPACT_ATOMS: atom_id res chain seq x y z
N MET A 1 15.81 15.22 -19.92
CA MET A 1 17.03 14.89 -19.16
C MET A 1 16.64 14.95 -17.70
N VAL A 2 16.69 13.82 -17.00
CA VAL A 2 16.52 13.76 -15.54
C VAL A 2 17.93 13.84 -14.97
N ASP A 3 18.20 14.87 -14.17
CA ASP A 3 19.50 14.99 -13.51
C ASP A 3 19.59 13.94 -12.41
N MET A 4 20.78 13.39 -12.18
CA MET A 4 21.00 12.33 -11.18
C MET A 4 20.69 12.77 -9.73
N ARG A 5 20.38 14.06 -9.53
CA ARG A 5 20.00 14.69 -8.27
C ARG A 5 18.49 14.95 -8.14
N ASP A 6 17.71 14.69 -9.19
CA ASP A 6 16.27 14.90 -9.18
C ASP A 6 15.58 13.82 -8.32
N VAL A 7 14.67 14.26 -7.47
CA VAL A 7 13.88 13.37 -6.62
C VAL A 7 12.76 12.77 -7.46
N VAL A 8 12.88 11.47 -7.75
CA VAL A 8 11.86 10.69 -8.43
C VAL A 8 11.23 9.68 -7.48
N ILE A 9 9.94 9.44 -7.63
CA ILE A 9 9.24 8.40 -6.89
C ILE A 9 9.46 7.07 -7.62
N ASP A 10 10.20 6.14 -7.01
CA ASP A 10 10.49 4.83 -7.60
C ASP A 10 9.30 3.87 -7.52
N LYS A 11 8.57 3.88 -6.40
CA LYS A 11 7.40 3.01 -6.18
C LYS A 11 6.42 3.63 -5.21
N VAL A 12 5.14 3.32 -5.39
CA VAL A 12 4.08 3.62 -4.43
C VAL A 12 3.42 2.31 -4.01
N THR A 13 3.31 2.09 -2.71
CA THR A 13 2.61 0.93 -2.15
C THR A 13 1.36 1.41 -1.45
N ILE A 14 0.20 0.94 -1.91
CA ILE A 14 -1.08 1.16 -1.25
C ILE A 14 -1.37 -0.08 -0.41
N ASN A 15 -1.65 0.11 0.87
CA ASN A 15 -1.94 -0.97 1.82
C ASN A 15 -3.21 -0.64 2.60
N ILE A 16 -4.14 -1.59 2.65
CA ILE A 16 -5.35 -1.52 3.47
C ILE A 16 -5.26 -2.61 4.53
N GLY A 17 -5.09 -2.19 5.78
CA GLY A 17 -5.18 -3.05 6.96
C GLY A 17 -6.62 -3.12 7.45
N VAL A 18 -7.26 -4.27 7.28
CA VAL A 18 -8.65 -4.49 7.72
C VAL A 18 -8.68 -5.07 9.14
N GLY A 19 -7.64 -5.80 9.54
CA GLY A 19 -7.49 -6.35 10.90
C GLY A 19 -8.35 -7.59 11.17
N GLU A 20 -9.19 -7.98 10.22
CA GLU A 20 -10.06 -9.15 10.30
C GLU A 20 -10.16 -9.84 8.94
N SER A 21 -10.46 -11.13 8.96
CA SER A 21 -10.71 -11.93 7.75
C SER A 21 -12.19 -11.94 7.41
N GLY A 22 -12.52 -12.19 6.14
CA GLY A 22 -13.90 -12.33 5.68
C GLY A 22 -14.28 -11.28 4.65
N GLU A 23 -15.55 -10.85 4.65
CA GLU A 23 -16.11 -9.99 3.60
C GLU A 23 -15.40 -8.65 3.45
N LYS A 24 -14.95 -8.04 4.55
CA LYS A 24 -14.26 -6.74 4.50
C LYS A 24 -12.93 -6.83 3.77
N LEU A 25 -12.25 -7.97 3.85
CA LEU A 25 -11.00 -8.21 3.11
C LEU A 25 -11.25 -8.33 1.60
N GLU A 26 -12.32 -9.03 1.20
CA GLU A 26 -12.71 -9.13 -0.22
C GLU A 26 -13.23 -7.79 -0.77
N LYS A 27 -13.94 -7.00 0.05
CA LYS A 27 -14.32 -5.61 -0.31
C LYS A 27 -13.08 -4.75 -0.51
N ALA A 28 -12.12 -4.78 0.40
CA ALA A 28 -10.85 -4.05 0.27
C ALA A 28 -10.08 -4.45 -0.99
N LYS A 29 -10.03 -5.75 -1.31
CA LYS A 29 -9.44 -6.27 -2.54
C LYS A 29 -10.15 -5.74 -3.79
N SER A 30 -11.48 -5.69 -3.77
CA SER A 30 -12.29 -5.17 -4.87
C SER A 30 -12.08 -3.66 -5.08
N VAL A 31 -12.00 -2.89 -3.99
CA VAL A 31 -11.69 -1.46 -4.03
C VAL A 31 -10.30 -1.20 -4.62
N ILE A 32 -9.29 -1.95 -4.20
CA ILE A 32 -7.94 -1.81 -4.76
C ILE A 32 -7.94 -2.16 -6.25
N LYS A 33 -8.66 -3.21 -6.66
CA LYS A 33 -8.78 -3.60 -8.07
C LYS A 33 -9.56 -2.60 -8.93
N LEU A 34 -10.47 -1.83 -8.33
CA LEU A 34 -11.18 -0.75 -9.01
C LEU A 34 -10.29 0.48 -9.17
N LEU A 35 -9.53 0.83 -8.13
CA LEU A 35 -8.67 2.01 -8.08
C LEU A 35 -7.35 1.80 -8.85
N THR A 36 -6.88 0.56 -8.96
CA THR A 36 -5.58 0.22 -9.54
C THR A 36 -5.71 -0.94 -10.52
N SER A 37 -4.96 -0.89 -11.62
CA SER A 37 -4.89 -1.96 -12.62
C SER A 37 -4.04 -3.16 -12.16
N GLY A 38 -3.28 -2.99 -11.08
CA GLY A 38 -2.36 -3.98 -10.56
C GLY A 38 -3.04 -5.11 -9.77
N ASN A 39 -2.32 -6.22 -9.61
CA ASN A 39 -2.81 -7.37 -8.84
C ASN A 39 -2.61 -7.16 -7.33
N PRO A 40 -3.70 -7.07 -6.53
CA PRO A 40 -3.60 -6.96 -5.08
C PRO A 40 -3.06 -8.26 -4.46
N THR A 41 -2.07 -8.11 -3.57
CA THR A 41 -1.48 -9.21 -2.79
C THR A 41 -2.04 -9.19 -1.36
N ILE A 42 -2.52 -10.34 -0.89
CA ILE A 42 -3.02 -10.50 0.48
C ILE A 42 -1.84 -10.55 1.45
N THR A 43 -1.91 -9.77 2.52
CA THR A 43 -0.93 -9.75 3.61
C THR A 43 -1.43 -10.60 4.77
N LYS A 44 -0.58 -11.52 5.24
CA LYS A 44 -0.84 -12.39 6.39
C LYS A 44 -0.25 -11.81 7.66
N ALA A 45 -0.89 -12.11 8.79
CA ALA A 45 -0.40 -11.75 10.10
C ALA A 45 0.88 -12.51 10.45
N ARG A 46 1.95 -11.78 10.80
CA ARG A 46 3.24 -12.38 11.20
C ARG A 46 3.23 -12.96 12.61
N ARG A 47 2.40 -12.40 13.50
CA ARG A 47 2.29 -12.79 14.91
C ARG A 47 0.83 -12.78 15.34
N THR A 48 0.50 -13.63 16.30
CA THR A 48 -0.79 -13.60 16.99
C THR A 48 -0.83 -12.40 17.93
N SER A 49 -1.84 -11.56 17.81
CA SER A 49 -2.10 -10.45 18.75
C SER A 49 -3.50 -10.58 19.31
N ARG A 50 -3.59 -10.75 20.64
CA ARG A 50 -4.86 -10.91 21.36
C ARG A 50 -5.69 -9.63 21.38
N GLU A 51 -5.04 -8.48 21.35
CA GLU A 51 -5.68 -7.16 21.37
C GLU A 51 -6.48 -6.90 20.08
N PHE A 52 -5.96 -7.36 18.95
CA PHE A 52 -6.64 -7.25 17.65
C PHE A 52 -7.45 -8.50 17.30
N GLY A 53 -7.44 -9.55 18.14
CA GLY A 53 -8.12 -10.82 17.84
C GLY A 53 -7.55 -11.59 16.65
N ILE A 54 -6.30 -11.30 16.25
CA ILE A 54 -5.67 -11.85 15.04
C ILE A 54 -4.80 -13.05 15.41
N ARG A 55 -4.93 -14.15 14.65
CA ARG A 55 -4.05 -15.32 14.73
C ARG A 55 -2.91 -15.24 13.71
N GLN A 56 -1.78 -15.87 14.02
CA GLN A 56 -0.67 -16.01 13.07
C GLN A 56 -1.16 -16.67 11.76
N ASP A 57 -0.60 -16.21 10.64
CA ASP A 57 -0.92 -16.63 9.26
C ASP A 57 -2.35 -16.31 8.78
N GLN A 58 -3.13 -15.59 9.60
CA GLN A 58 -4.44 -15.12 9.22
C GLN A 58 -4.34 -13.98 8.17
N PRO A 59 -5.16 -13.97 7.11
CA PRO A 59 -5.20 -12.87 6.16
C PRO A 59 -5.84 -11.64 6.81
N ILE A 60 -5.10 -10.54 6.87
CA ILE A 60 -5.47 -9.32 7.64
C ILE A 60 -5.57 -8.06 6.79
N GLY A 61 -5.03 -8.09 5.58
CA GLY A 61 -4.98 -6.90 4.74
C GLY A 61 -4.61 -7.22 3.31
N VAL A 62 -4.66 -6.19 2.48
CA VAL A 62 -4.38 -6.26 1.05
C VAL A 62 -3.47 -5.11 0.69
N LYS A 63 -2.42 -5.40 -0.07
CA LYS A 63 -1.50 -4.38 -0.58
C LYS A 63 -1.33 -4.51 -2.09
N VAL A 64 -1.09 -3.39 -2.76
CA VAL A 64 -0.65 -3.34 -4.15
C VAL A 64 0.56 -2.42 -4.23
N THR A 65 1.53 -2.77 -5.07
CA THR A 65 2.69 -1.92 -5.34
C THR A 65 2.65 -1.53 -6.80
N LEU A 66 2.60 -0.24 -7.05
CA LEU A 66 2.62 0.36 -8.38
C LEU A 66 3.99 0.96 -8.64
N LYS A 67 4.41 0.89 -9.90
CA LYS A 67 5.69 1.44 -10.39
C LYS A 67 5.47 2.11 -11.74
N GLY A 68 6.27 3.12 -12.04
CA GLY A 68 6.27 3.78 -13.35
C GLY A 68 4.89 4.36 -13.71
N GLU A 69 4.46 4.17 -14.95
CA GLU A 69 3.26 4.77 -15.55
C GLU A 69 1.95 4.42 -14.82
N GLU A 70 1.90 3.31 -14.07
CA GLU A 70 0.71 2.95 -13.28
C GLU A 70 0.52 3.87 -12.06
N MET A 71 1.58 4.55 -11.62
CA MET A 71 1.51 5.54 -10.55
C MET A 71 0.82 6.83 -11.02
N ASP A 72 1.08 7.26 -12.26
CA ASP A 72 0.55 8.52 -12.81
C ASP A 72 -0.96 8.46 -13.06
N ARG A 73 -1.53 7.26 -13.18
CA ARG A 73 -2.98 7.05 -13.28
C ARG A 73 -3.72 7.18 -11.94
N LEU A 74 -3.02 7.21 -10.81
CA LEU A 74 -3.67 7.44 -9.53
C LEU A 74 -4.21 8.88 -9.47
N PRO A 75 -5.43 9.09 -8.95
CA PRO A 75 -5.98 10.44 -8.82
C PRO A 75 -5.10 11.29 -7.90
N GLU A 76 -4.83 12.54 -8.27
CA GLU A 76 -3.95 13.46 -7.52
C GLU A 76 -4.40 13.68 -6.06
N SER A 77 -5.68 13.46 -5.76
CA SER A 77 -6.22 13.49 -4.39
C SER A 77 -5.67 12.38 -3.47
N SER A 78 -5.08 11.33 -4.05
CA SER A 78 -4.41 10.24 -3.34
C SER A 78 -2.89 10.41 -3.24
N THR A 79 -2.29 11.30 -4.04
CA THR A 79 -0.88 11.67 -3.87
C THR A 79 -0.75 12.55 -2.63
N LEU A 80 -0.28 11.96 -1.54
CA LEU A 80 0.04 12.68 -0.31
C LEU A 80 1.20 13.65 -0.59
N GLY A 81 0.86 14.88 -0.98
CA GLY A 81 1.75 16.03 -0.98
C GLY A 81 2.86 16.02 -2.03
N LYS A 82 2.59 16.60 -3.21
CA LYS A 82 3.64 17.36 -3.91
C LYS A 82 4.01 18.59 -3.06
N LYS A 83 4.83 18.37 -2.02
CA LYS A 83 5.75 19.32 -1.33
C LYS A 83 6.18 18.73 0.02
N GLN A 84 6.78 17.54 0.02
CA GLN A 84 7.70 17.23 1.10
C GLN A 84 8.84 16.44 0.47
N GLN A 85 10.00 17.10 0.33
CA GLN A 85 11.27 16.39 0.32
C GLN A 85 11.19 15.38 1.46
N VAL A 86 11.33 14.10 1.18
CA VAL A 86 11.52 13.09 2.22
C VAL A 86 13.04 13.00 2.39
N PRO A 87 13.67 13.81 3.27
CA PRO A 87 15.03 13.52 3.67
C PRO A 87 14.97 12.20 4.45
N GLN A 88 15.97 11.39 4.19
CA GLN A 88 16.32 10.14 4.88
C GLN A 88 15.73 10.05 6.30
N LEU A 89 14.89 9.03 6.54
CA LEU A 89 14.62 8.60 7.91
C LEU A 89 14.81 7.08 8.00
N LEU A 90 16.08 6.75 8.18
CA LEU A 90 16.52 5.72 9.09
C LEU A 90 15.88 6.01 10.47
N ILE A 91 15.01 5.12 10.95
CA ILE A 91 14.79 4.94 12.39
C ILE A 91 14.91 3.44 12.63
N LEU A 92 15.74 3.12 13.64
CA LEU A 92 16.04 1.78 14.13
C LEU A 92 14.78 0.91 14.37
#